data_AF-A0A7W7ZMI6-F1
#
_entry.id   AF-A0A7W7ZMI6-F1
#
_cell.length_a   1.000
_cell.length_b   1.000
_cell.length_c   1.000
_cell.angle_alpha   90.00
_cell.angle_beta   90.00
_cell.angle_gamma   90.00
#
_symmetry.space_group_name_H-M   'P 1'
#
loop_
_entity.id
_entity.type
_entity.pdbx_description
1 polymer ?
#
loop_
_entity_poly.entity_id
_entity_poly.type
_entity_poly.pdbx_seq_one_letter_code
_entity_poly.pdbx_strand_id
1 'polypeptide(L)'
;MQRDNWVVYAKPPFGGAEHVLHYLARYTHRVAISNHRLVSFKDHQVSFRWKDYAAGSKQKVMTVSANEFLRRFLIHILPKGLVCSLDRNVA
;
A
#
# COMPACT_ATOMS: atom_id res chain seq x y z
N MET A 1 -2.40 -4.09 33.83
CA MET A 1 -2.38 -4.50 32.40
C MET A 1 -3.72 -5.15 32.09
N GLN A 2 -4.59 -4.44 31.38
CA GLN A 2 -5.89 -4.95 30.97
C GLN A 2 -5.67 -5.91 29.79
N ARG A 3 -6.11 -7.16 29.93
CA ARG A 3 -6.16 -8.12 28.82
C ARG A 3 -7.55 -7.99 28.20
N ASP A 4 -7.66 -7.15 27.18
CA ASP A 4 -8.89 -7.11 26.39
C ASP A 4 -9.01 -8.40 25.58
N ASN A 5 -10.18 -9.02 25.63
CA ASN A 5 -10.44 -10.25 24.91
C ASN A 5 -10.50 -9.91 23.42
N TRP A 6 -9.54 -10.41 22.64
CA TRP A 6 -9.43 -10.06 21.22
C TRP A 6 -10.59 -10.72 20.46
N VAL A 7 -11.63 -9.95 20.15
CA VAL A 7 -12.79 -10.44 19.39
C VAL A 7 -12.46 -10.40 17.90
N VAL A 8 -12.00 -11.53 17.34
CA VAL A 8 -11.82 -11.68 15.89
C VAL A 8 -13.16 -12.08 15.27
N TYR A 9 -13.91 -11.09 14.79
CA TYR A 9 -15.11 -11.32 14.00
C TYR A 9 -14.73 -11.43 12.51
N ALA A 10 -14.73 -12.66 11.99
CA ALA A 10 -14.52 -12.91 10.56
C ALA A 10 -15.87 -13.09 9.86
N LYS A 11 -16.26 -12.11 9.03
CA LYS A 11 -17.43 -12.22 8.16
C LYS A 11 -17.05 -12.94 6.87
N PRO A 12 -17.90 -13.83 6.31
CA PRO A 12 -17.67 -14.41 5.00
C PRO A 12 -17.48 -13.29 3.96
N PRO A 13 -16.46 -13.40 3.09
CA PRO A 13 -16.21 -12.36 2.11
C PRO A 13 -17.38 -12.27 1.14
N PHE A 14 -17.88 -11.04 0.94
CA PHE A 14 -19.08 -10.72 0.14
C PHE A 14 -19.03 -11.12 -1.35
N GLY A 15 -18.00 -11.87 -1.78
CA GLY A 15 -17.85 -12.39 -3.15
C GLY A 15 -16.90 -13.60 -3.26
N GLY A 16 -16.68 -14.33 -2.16
CA GLY A 16 -15.79 -15.50 -2.13
C GLY A 16 -14.31 -15.17 -1.91
N ALA A 17 -13.48 -16.22 -1.74
CA ALA A 17 -12.05 -16.09 -1.47
C ALA A 17 -11.28 -15.39 -2.61
N GLU A 18 -11.71 -15.61 -3.86
CA GLU A 18 -11.11 -15.00 -5.04
C GLU A 18 -11.28 -13.46 -5.04
N HIS A 19 -12.41 -12.95 -4.55
CA HIS A 19 -12.61 -11.50 -4.38
C HIS A 19 -11.67 -10.89 -3.35
N VAL A 20 -11.43 -11.60 -2.23
CA VAL A 20 -10.46 -11.18 -1.20
C VAL A 20 -9.07 -11.21 -1.78
N LEU A 21 -8.72 -12.25 -2.54
CA LEU A 21 -7.42 -12.37 -3.17
C LEU A 21 -7.21 -11.27 -4.21
N HIS A 22 -8.21 -10.96 -5.04
CA HIS A 22 -8.16 -9.84 -5.99
C HIS A 22 -8.02 -8.49 -5.28
N TYR A 23 -8.70 -8.32 -4.15
CA TYR A 23 -8.59 -7.14 -3.32
C TYR A 23 -7.16 -7.01 -2.77
N LEU A 24 -6.65 -8.04 -2.09
CA LEU A 24 -5.31 -8.08 -1.52
C LEU A 24 -4.22 -7.92 -2.58
N ALA A 25 -4.32 -8.62 -3.72
CA ALA A 25 -3.39 -8.52 -4.83
C ALA A 25 -3.33 -7.10 -5.40
N ARG A 26 -4.47 -6.38 -5.44
CA ARG A 26 -4.47 -4.94 -5.80
C ARG A 26 -3.72 -4.10 -4.77
N TYR A 27 -3.70 -4.45 -3.48
CA TYR A 27 -2.92 -3.74 -2.47
C TYR A 27 -1.43 -4.10 -2.52
N THR A 28 -1.07 -5.31 -2.94
CA THR A 28 0.33 -5.67 -3.20
C THR A 28 0.87 -4.99 -4.46
N HIS A 29 0.04 -4.86 -5.52
CA HIS A 29 0.42 -4.20 -6.77
C HIS A 29 0.23 -2.66 -6.77
N ARG A 30 -0.60 -2.12 -5.89
CA ARG A 30 -0.75 -0.66 -5.68
C ARG A 30 0.28 -0.18 -4.66
N VAL A 31 1.54 -0.34 -5.03
CA VAL A 31 2.69 0.32 -4.40
C VAL A 31 2.43 1.83 -4.33
N ALA A 32 3.03 2.52 -3.35
CA ALA A 32 2.88 3.95 -3.07
C ALA A 32 2.76 4.81 -4.34
N ILE A 33 3.72 4.63 -5.25
CA ILE A 33 3.86 5.34 -6.52
C ILE A 33 4.49 4.37 -7.51
N SER A 34 3.79 4.07 -8.61
CA SER A 34 4.30 3.22 -9.70
C SER A 34 5.33 3.97 -10.57
N ASN A 35 6.33 3.27 -11.09
CA ASN A 35 7.41 3.90 -11.88
C ASN A 35 6.90 4.70 -13.09
N HIS A 36 5.84 4.25 -13.76
CA HIS A 36 5.23 4.97 -14.90
C HIS A 36 4.61 6.32 -14.52
N ARG A 37 4.44 6.61 -13.22
CA ARG A 37 3.97 7.90 -12.72
C ARG A 37 5.10 8.90 -12.54
N LEU A 38 6.36 8.48 -12.49
CA LEU A 38 7.50 9.39 -12.40
C LEU A 38 7.61 10.20 -13.70
N VAL A 39 7.71 11.52 -13.56
CA VAL A 39 7.80 12.47 -14.69
C VAL A 39 9.22 12.97 -14.84
N SER A 40 9.84 13.39 -13.72
CA SER A 40 11.21 13.89 -13.72
C SER A 40 11.82 13.80 -12.33
N PHE A 41 13.16 13.78 -12.31
CA PHE A 41 13.98 13.95 -11.12
C PHE A 41 15.05 14.99 -11.42
N LYS A 42 14.99 16.15 -10.76
CA LYS A 42 15.94 17.25 -10.96
C LYS A 42 16.09 18.03 -9.67
N ASP A 43 17.29 18.51 -9.36
CA ASP A 43 17.57 19.39 -8.22
C ASP A 43 17.05 18.82 -6.88
N HIS A 44 17.19 17.51 -6.67
CA HIS A 44 16.67 16.77 -5.51
C HIS A 44 15.14 16.84 -5.33
N GLN A 45 14.41 17.15 -6.40
CA GLN A 45 12.95 17.15 -6.47
C GLN A 45 12.48 16.02 -7.38
N VAL A 46 11.44 15.31 -6.95
CA VAL A 46 10.76 14.26 -7.70
C VAL A 46 9.39 14.78 -8.11
N SER A 47 9.13 14.79 -9.42
CA SER A 47 7.80 15.09 -9.97
C SER A 47 7.11 13.80 -10.41
N PHE A 48 5.88 13.59 -9.97
CA PHE A 48 5.09 12.41 -10.35
C PHE A 48 3.61 12.73 -10.58
N ARG A 49 2.98 11.92 -11.42
CA ARG A 49 1.54 11.96 -11.71
C ARG A 49 0.76 11.28 -10.59
N TRP A 50 -0.28 11.94 -10.11
CA TRP A 50 -1.22 11.40 -9.12
C TRP A 50 -2.66 11.65 -9.57
N LYS A 51 -3.56 10.83 -9.04
CA LYS A 51 -4.99 10.93 -9.32
C LYS A 51 -5.67 11.66 -8.17
N ASP A 52 -6.24 12.81 -8.48
CA ASP A 52 -6.96 13.63 -7.51
C ASP A 52 -8.40 13.12 -7.39
N TYR A 53 -8.62 12.23 -6.42
CA TYR A 53 -9.94 11.64 -6.17
C TYR A 53 -10.96 12.67 -5.65
N ALA A 54 -10.51 13.75 -4.99
CA ALA A 54 -11.38 14.82 -4.52
C ALA A 54 -11.84 15.72 -5.67
N ALA A 55 -10.99 15.97 -6.67
CA ALA A 55 -11.31 16.80 -7.83
C ALA A 55 -11.79 16.00 -9.05
N GLY A 56 -12.64 14.99 -8.84
CA GLY A 56 -13.25 14.23 -9.94
C GLY A 56 -12.27 13.33 -10.68
N SER A 57 -11.30 12.74 -9.97
CA SER A 57 -10.40 11.72 -10.53
C SER A 57 -9.43 12.22 -11.62
N LYS A 58 -9.16 13.53 -11.69
CA LYS A 58 -8.24 14.12 -12.67
C LYS A 58 -6.79 13.73 -12.39
N GLN A 59 -6.00 13.55 -13.46
CA GLN A 59 -4.55 13.34 -13.35
C GLN A 59 -3.87 14.69 -13.16
N LYS A 60 -3.06 14.81 -12.11
CA LYS A 60 -2.27 16.01 -11.79
C LYS A 60 -0.81 15.62 -11.57
N VAL A 61 0.11 16.57 -11.77
CA VAL A 61 1.53 16.39 -11.43
C VAL A 61 1.79 17.08 -10.10
N MET A 62 2.51 16.43 -9.20
CA MET A 62 3.01 17.04 -7.98
C MET A 62 4.52 16.87 -7.89
N THR A 63 5.17 17.86 -7.31
CA THR A 63 6.62 17.88 -7.07
C THR A 63 6.86 17.89 -5.57
N VAL A 64 7.70 16.98 -5.10
CA VAL A 64 8.12 16.88 -3.69
C VAL A 64 9.62 16.66 -3.62
N SER A 65 10.22 16.93 -2.46
CA SER A 65 11.65 16.63 -2.26
C SER A 65 11.91 15.12 -2.33
N ALA A 66 13.11 14.74 -2.72
CA ALA A 66 13.55 13.35 -2.76
C ALA A 66 13.33 12.64 -1.41
N ASN A 67 13.62 13.31 -0.29
CA ASN A 67 13.41 12.78 1.06
C ASN A 67 11.93 12.52 1.36
N GLU A 68 11.04 13.46 0.98
CA GLU A 68 9.60 13.28 1.19
C GLU A 68 9.04 12.18 0.28
N PHE A 69 9.52 12.09 -0.95
CA PHE A 69 9.20 10.99 -1.85
C PHE A 69 9.59 9.64 -1.24
N LEU A 70 10.83 9.50 -0.75
CA LEU A 70 11.31 8.27 -0.11
C LEU A 70 10.50 7.93 1.14
N ARG A 71 10.21 8.91 2.01
CA ARG A 71 9.37 8.69 3.19
C ARG A 71 7.99 8.13 2.82
N ARG A 72 7.32 8.72 1.82
CA ARG A 72 6.01 8.25 1.32
C ARG A 72 6.08 6.89 0.66
N PHE A 73 7.21 6.57 0.02
CA PHE A 73 7.41 5.26 -0.58
C PHE A 73 7.59 4.17 0.50
N LEU A 74 8.44 4.45 1.49
CA LEU A 74 8.80 3.49 2.54
C LEU A 74 7.63 3.13 3.46
N ILE A 75 6.66 4.01 3.71
CA ILE A 75 5.47 3.66 4.51
C ILE A 75 4.59 2.58 3.86
N HIS A 76 4.74 2.35 2.55
CA HIS A 76 3.99 1.31 1.84
C HIS A 76 4.77 -0.01 1.76
N ILE A 77 6.04 -0.02 2.20
CA ILE A 77 6.81 -1.25 2.33
C ILE A 77 6.47 -1.86 3.68
N LEU A 78 5.90 -3.06 3.66
CA LEU A 78 5.65 -3.82 4.87
C LEU A 78 7.00 -4.06 5.59
N PRO A 79 7.15 -3.64 6.86
CA PRO A 79 8.37 -3.91 7.62
C PRO A 79 8.73 -5.40 7.59
N LYS A 80 10.03 -5.70 7.48
CA LYS A 80 10.51 -7.08 7.59
C LYS A 80 10.03 -7.67 8.93
N GLY A 81 9.39 -8.85 8.87
CA GLY A 81 8.86 -9.56 10.05
C GLY A 81 7.33 -9.65 10.14
N LEU A 82 6.58 -8.96 9.26
CA LEU A 82 5.12 -9.05 9.15
C LEU A 82 4.65 -10.03 8.07
N VAL A 83 5.46 -11.03 7.73
CA VAL A 83 5.03 -12.17 6.90
C VAL A 83 4.35 -13.16 7.85
N CYS A 84 3.08 -13.52 7.60
CA CYS A 84 2.45 -14.61 8.33
C CYS A 84 3.35 -15.84 8.21
N SER A 85 3.97 -16.27 9.32
CA SER A 85 4.59 -17.59 9.40
C SER A 85 3.49 -18.64 9.44
N LEU A 86 2.87 -18.92 8.29
CA LEU A 86 2.30 -20.23 8.04
C LEU A 86 3.43 -21.06 7.45
N ASP A 87 4.40 -21.37 8.31
CA ASP A 87 5.27 -22.53 8.19
C ASP A 87 6.14 -22.62 9.45
N ARG A 88 5.57 -23.29 10.46
CA ARG A 88 6.27 -24.27 11.28
C ARG A 88 5.32 -25.44 11.53
N ASN A 89 5.35 -26.39 10.59
CA ASN A 89 5.49 -27.83 10.81
C ASN A 89 5.33 -28.34 12.26
N VAL A 90 4.53 -29.40 12.44
CA VAL A 90 4.91 -30.77 12.86
C VAL A 90 3.72 -31.47 13.54
N ALA A 91 3.35 -32.64 12.99
CA ALA A 91 2.65 -33.81 13.58
C ALA A 91 1.34 -33.63 14.36
#